data_AF-X0Y413-F1
#
_entry.id   AF-X0Y413-F1
#
_cell.length_a   1.000
_cell.length_b   1.000
_cell.length_c   1.000
_cell.angle_alpha   90.00
_cell.angle_beta   90.00
_cell.angle_gamma   90.00
#
_symmetry.space_group_name_H-M   'P 1'
#
loop_
_entity.id
_entity.type
_entity.pdbx_description
1 polymer ?
#
loop_
_entity_poly.entity_id
_entity_poly.type
_entity_poly.pdbx_seq_one_letter_code
_entity_poly.pdbx_strand_id
1 'polypeptide(L)' 'MTFNDITGTYFWSNGYAYGTVDMQDTESGKKMELSVLNGQIRLSRITIESMGKLNLPEMKTLAVGKKAVFTIKRK' A
#
# COMPACT_ATOMS: atom_id res chain seq x y z
N MET A 1 1.39 -7.48 -2.23
CA MET A 1 2.26 -6.44 -2.84
C MET A 1 3.31 -6.05 -1.81
N THR A 2 4.55 -5.87 -2.24
CA THR A 2 5.69 -5.59 -1.34
C THR A 2 6.26 -4.21 -1.65
N PHE A 3 6.58 -3.45 -0.61
CA PHE A 3 7.20 -2.14 -0.67
C PHE A 3 8.43 -2.10 0.24
N ASN A 4 9.40 -1.28 -0.10
CA ASN A 4 10.54 -1.03 0.78
C ASN A 4 10.13 -0.10 1.93
N ASP A 5 10.82 -0.17 3.07
CA ASP A 5 10.62 0.74 4.20
C ASP A 5 11.26 2.11 3.93
N ILE A 6 10.80 2.78 2.89
CA ILE A 6 11.31 4.09 2.48
C ILE A 6 10.14 5.05 2.44
N THR A 7 10.31 6.18 3.12
CA THR A 7 9.30 7.23 3.26
C THR A 7 9.31 8.10 2.00
N GLY A 8 8.13 8.45 1.49
CA GLY A 8 7.95 9.21 0.26
C GLY A 8 6.86 8.65 -0.65
N THR A 9 6.65 9.35 -1.77
CA THR A 9 5.68 8.95 -2.79
C THR A 9 6.37 8.16 -3.91
N TYR A 10 5.87 6.95 -4.18
CA TYR A 10 6.42 6.05 -5.20
C TYR A 10 5.34 5.60 -6.18
N PHE A 11 5.75 5.34 -7.41
CA PHE A 11 4.90 4.72 -8.39
C PHE A 11 4.94 3.20 -8.25
N TRP A 12 3.78 2.55 -8.38
CA TRP A 12 3.69 1.10 -8.43
C TRP A 12 2.86 0.68 -9.65
N SER A 13 3.20 -0.48 -10.21
CA SER A 13 2.46 -1.12 -11.29
C SER A 13 2.59 -2.62 -11.15
N ASN A 14 1.53 -3.35 -11.50
CA ASN A 14 1.54 -4.82 -11.56
C ASN A 14 1.33 -5.34 -12.99
N GLY A 15 1.48 -4.49 -14.01
CA GLY A 15 1.23 -4.80 -15.41
C GLY A 15 -0.22 -4.71 -15.86
N TYR A 16 -1.19 -4.81 -14.95
CA TYR A 16 -2.63 -4.67 -15.24
C TYR A 16 -3.22 -3.36 -14.71
N ALA A 17 -2.64 -2.84 -13.63
CA ALA A 17 -3.05 -1.63 -12.95
C ALA A 17 -1.82 -0.93 -12.40
N TYR A 18 -1.95 0.37 -12.22
CA TYR A 18 -0.87 1.19 -11.68
C TYR A 18 -1.40 2.36 -10.88
N GLY A 19 -0.53 2.94 -10.08
CA GLY A 19 -0.83 4.13 -9.33
C GLY A 19 0.33 4.59 -8.47
N THR A 20 0.01 5.31 -7.40
CA THR A 20 1.00 5.82 -6.47
C THR A 20 0.78 5.24 -5.08
N VAL A 21 1.86 5.11 -4.32
CA VAL A 21 1.83 4.83 -2.90
C VAL A 21 2.56 5.97 -2.21
N ASP A 22 1.94 6.56 -1.22
CA ASP A 22 2.58 7.56 -0.36
C ASP A 22 2.84 6.92 1.00
N MET A 23 4.11 6.85 1.40
CA MET A 23 4.53 6.25 2.67
C MET A 23 5.03 7.33 3.61
N GLN A 24 4.47 7.37 4.82
CA GLN A 24 4.79 8.33 5.87
C GLN A 24 5.08 7.58 7.16
N ASP A 25 6.16 7.97 7.84
CA ASP A 25 6.41 7.48 9.20
C ASP A 25 5.37 8.05 10.16
N THR A 26 4.95 7.24 11.13
CA THR A 26 4.06 7.65 12.22
C THR A 26 4.70 7.29 13.56
N GLU A 27 4.22 7.89 14.64
CA GLU A 27 4.76 7.68 15.98
C GLU A 27 4.75 6.19 16.42
N SER A 28 3.83 5.39 15.87
CA SER A 28 3.66 3.97 16.19
C SER A 28 3.96 3.01 15.03
N GLY A 29 4.48 3.50 13.90
CA GLY A 29 4.76 2.68 12.74
C GLY A 29 4.84 3.46 11.43
N LYS A 30 4.19 2.96 10.39
CA LYS A 30 4.20 3.54 9.04
C LYS A 30 2.79 3.55 8.48
N LYS A 31 2.39 4.70 7.95
CA LYS A 31 1.15 4.90 7.21
C LYS A 31 1.48 4.84 5.73
N MET A 32 0.71 4.06 4.98
CA MET A 32 0.76 4.11 3.52
C MET A 32 -0.60 4.48 2.95
N GLU A 33 -0.62 5.40 2.00
CA GLU A 33 -1.78 5.74 1.19
C GLU A 33 -1.56 5.20 -0.22
N LEU A 34 -2.30 4.16 -0.58
CA LEU A 34 -2.28 3.56 -1.89
C LEU A 34 -3.38 4.16 -2.76
N SER A 35 -3.00 4.78 -3.88
CA SER A 35 -3.90 5.35 -4.87
C SER A 35 -3.81 4.56 -6.18
N VAL A 36 -4.95 4.21 -6.78
CA VAL A 36 -5.00 3.58 -8.11
C VAL A 36 -5.27 4.65 -9.15
N LEU A 37 -4.32 4.85 -10.07
CA LEU A 37 -4.46 5.81 -11.17
C LEU A 37 -5.09 5.17 -12.42
N ASN A 38 -4.87 3.87 -12.64
CA ASN A 38 -5.49 3.15 -13.75
C ASN A 38 -5.60 1.65 -13.44
N GLY A 39 -6.58 0.98 -14.07
CA GLY A 39 -6.89 -0.42 -13.86
C GLY A 39 -7.59 -0.68 -12.52
N GLN A 40 -7.61 -1.95 -12.12
CA GLN A 40 -8.23 -2.40 -10.88
C GLN A 40 -7.30 -3.40 -10.19
N ILE A 41 -7.12 -3.25 -8.89
CA ILE A 41 -6.35 -4.20 -8.09
C ILE A 41 -7.21 -4.83 -7.00
N ARG A 42 -6.88 -6.09 -6.69
CA ARG A 42 -7.42 -6.81 -5.55
C ARG A 42 -6.26 -7.14 -4.62
N LEU A 43 -6.34 -6.62 -3.39
CA LEU A 43 -5.30 -6.77 -2.38
C LEU A 43 -5.81 -7.64 -1.24
N SER A 44 -5.08 -8.72 -0.95
CA SER A 44 -5.27 -9.52 0.26
C SER A 44 -4.15 -9.31 1.27
N ARG A 45 -2.97 -8.89 0.81
CA ARG A 45 -1.78 -8.69 1.65
C ARG A 45 -0.90 -7.58 1.13
N ILE A 46 -0.41 -6.79 2.07
CA ILE A 46 0.62 -5.77 1.88
C ILE A 46 1.83 -6.15 2.73
N THR A 47 3.02 -5.94 2.23
CA THR A 47 4.26 -6.18 2.97
C THR A 47 5.15 -4.96 2.82
N ILE A 48 5.66 -4.45 3.93
CA ILE A 48 6.71 -3.45 3.96
C ILE A 48 7.96 -4.19 4.45
N GLU A 49 9.02 -4.23 3.63
CA GLU A 49 10.30 -4.81 4.01
C GLU A 49 10.77 -4.17 5.34
N SER A 50 11.51 -4.86 6.21
CA SER A 50 11.89 -4.35 7.54
C SER A 50 10.75 -4.18 8.59
N MET A 51 9.51 -3.87 8.19
CA MET A 51 8.37 -3.69 9.13
C MET A 51 7.44 -4.91 9.25
N GLY A 52 7.29 -5.69 8.18
CA GLY A 52 6.48 -6.90 8.17
C GLY A 52 5.27 -6.84 7.24
N LYS A 53 4.30 -7.73 7.48
CA LYS A 53 3.14 -7.96 6.60
C LYS A 53 1.83 -7.55 7.25
N LEU A 54 1.04 -6.77 6.53
CA LEU A 54 -0.36 -6.47 6.82
C LEU A 54 -1.25 -7.37 5.98
N ASN A 55 -1.85 -8.37 6.62
CA ASN A 55 -2.91 -9.16 6.01
C ASN A 55 -4.22 -8.38 6.12
N LEU A 56 -4.91 -8.22 4.99
CA LEU A 56 -6.23 -7.63 4.97
C LEU A 56 -7.24 -8.73 5.30
N PRO A 57 -8.12 -8.52 6.30
CA PRO A 57 -9.09 -9.55 6.70
C PRO A 57 -10.05 -9.90 5.56
N GLU A 58 -10.35 -8.91 4.71
CA GLU A 58 -11.12 -9.09 3.48
C GLU A 58 -10.32 -8.59 2.28
N MET A 59 -10.54 -9.23 1.13
CA MET A 59 -9.88 -8.84 -0.12
C MET A 59 -10.35 -7.44 -0.53
N LYS A 60 -9.47 -6.45 -0.41
CA LYS A 60 -9.79 -5.06 -0.70
C LYS A 60 -9.60 -4.80 -2.18
N THR A 61 -10.70 -4.47 -2.85
CA THR A 61 -10.70 -4.12 -4.27
C THR A 61 -10.60 -2.60 -4.40
N LEU A 62 -9.60 -2.12 -5.15
CA LEU A 62 -9.42 -0.71 -5.44
C LEU A 62 -9.55 -0.49 -6.94
N ALA A 63 -10.48 0.38 -7.31
CA ALA A 63 -10.72 0.83 -8.66
C ALA A 63 -10.03 2.18 -8.90
N VAL A 64 -9.98 2.60 -10.17
CA VAL A 64 -9.44 3.89 -10.60
C VAL A 64 -10.00 5.05 -9.77
N GLY A 65 -9.13 5.96 -9.35
CA GLY A 65 -9.48 7.14 -8.56
C GLY A 65 -9.78 6.86 -7.10
N LYS A 66 -9.76 5.59 -6.66
CA LYS A 66 -9.88 5.23 -5.25
C LYS A 66 -8.52 5.20 -4.58
N LYS A 67 -8.56 5.59 -3.31
CA LYS A 67 -7.43 5.56 -2.40
C LYS A 67 -7.73 4.65 -1.22
N ALA A 68 -6.73 3.97 -0.72
CA ALA A 68 -6.82 3.21 0.52
C ALA A 68 -5.63 3.53 1.41
N VAL A 69 -5.95 3.89 2.64
CA VAL A 69 -4.97 4.13 3.68
C VAL A 69 -4.81 2.85 4.51
N PHE A 70 -3.57 2.50 4.81
CA PHE A 70 -3.21 1.39 5.66
C PHE A 70 -2.14 1.84 6.65
N THR A 71 -2.20 1.32 7.88
CA THR A 71 -1.21 1.61 8.91
C THR A 71 -0.60 0.29 9.37
N ILE A 72 0.71 0.18 9.30
CA ILE A 72 1.48 -0.95 9.83
C ILE A 72 2.16 -0.47 11.10
N LYS A 73 1.92 -1.15 12.22
CA LYS A 73 2.59 -0.85 13.48
C LYS A 73 4.00 -1.42 13.47
N ARG A 74 4.97 -0.67 13.99
CA ARG A 74 6.32 -1.21 14.23
C ARG A 74 6.21 -2.23 15.36
N LYS A 75 6.73 -3.43 15.13
CA LYS A 75 6.71 -4.52 16.10
C LYS A 75 7.91 -4.45 17.03
#